data_AF-A0A101GFX5-F1
#
_entry.id   AF-A0A101GFX5-F1
#
_cell.length_a   1.000
_cell.length_b   1.000
_cell.length_c   1.000
_cell.angle_alpha   90.00
_cell.angle_beta   90.00
_cell.angle_gamma   90.00
#
_symmetry.space_group_name_H-M   'P 1'
#
loop_
_entity.id
_entity.type
_entity.pdbx_description
1 polymer ?
#
loop_
_entity_poly.entity_id
_entity_poly.type
_entity_poly.pdbx_seq_one_letter_code
_entity_poly.pdbx_strand_id
1 'polypeptide(L)'
;IDKLDIPTGQQSDVTYGRLTDGGPELGFLKKTTPKASNIIEQGTTPAEIFGEMDPYGIAMTIIAMSVVFISLALLYILFNNSYKIYSINLSAIFKRKKVAKKKEEKAKISESIPGEVAAAIAMSLYQYQAQIHDVEKAVLTIRRVSRTYSPWSSKIYGLNKPPR
;
A
#
# COMPACT_ATOMS: atom_id res chain seq x y z
N ILE A 1 -3.96 47.25 1.56
CA ILE A 1 -3.16 47.94 2.61
C ILE A 1 -3.22 49.39 2.24
N ASP A 2 -3.88 50.22 3.05
CA ASP A 2 -4.19 51.60 2.68
C ASP A 2 -3.14 52.61 3.18
N LYS A 3 -2.32 52.21 4.16
CA LYS A 3 -1.18 52.97 4.66
C LYS A 3 -0.15 52.02 5.27
N LEU A 4 1.13 52.28 5.01
CA LEU A 4 2.25 51.54 5.57
C LEU A 4 3.26 52.55 6.10
N ASP A 5 3.44 52.59 7.42
CA ASP A 5 4.44 53.44 8.06
C ASP A 5 5.78 52.69 8.10
N ILE A 6 6.76 53.20 7.37
CA ILE A 6 8.10 52.61 7.25
C ILE A 6 8.95 53.08 8.44
N PRO A 7 9.63 52.18 9.18
CA PRO A 7 10.44 52.56 10.33
C PRO A 7 11.65 53.41 9.93
N THR A 8 11.93 54.44 10.72
CA THR A 8 13.10 55.32 10.53
C THR A 8 14.34 54.65 11.13
N GLY A 9 14.98 53.74 10.39
CA GLY A 9 16.15 52.99 10.87
C GLY A 9 16.44 51.69 10.13
N GLN A 10 16.44 51.72 8.80
CA GLN A 10 16.69 50.53 7.98
C GLN A 10 18.13 50.05 8.15
N GLN A 11 18.29 48.78 8.53
CA GLN A 11 19.60 48.11 8.58
C GLN A 11 20.01 47.62 7.18
N SER A 12 21.31 47.60 6.89
CA SER A 12 21.84 47.00 5.66
C SER A 12 21.61 45.49 5.66
N ASP A 13 21.39 44.91 4.47
CA ASP A 13 21.23 43.47 4.24
C ASP A 13 20.03 42.79 4.94
N VAL A 14 19.05 43.58 5.38
CA VAL A 14 17.85 43.09 6.05
C VAL A 14 16.61 43.59 5.32
N THR A 15 15.63 42.71 5.13
CA THR A 15 14.37 43.05 4.46
C THR A 15 13.31 43.39 5.49
N TYR A 16 12.52 44.44 5.26
CA TYR A 16 11.38 44.75 6.11
C TYR A 16 10.12 44.10 5.55
N GLY A 17 9.44 43.29 6.35
CA GLY A 17 8.28 42.54 5.91
C GLY A 17 7.44 42.03 7.09
N ARG A 18 6.47 41.16 6.81
CA ARG A 18 5.67 40.54 7.87
C ARG A 18 6.45 39.40 8.51
N LEU A 19 6.47 39.34 9.84
CA LEU A 19 7.15 38.26 10.56
C LEU A 19 6.44 36.91 10.33
N THR A 20 5.12 36.94 10.34
CA THR A 20 4.24 35.81 10.00
C THR A 20 3.36 36.22 8.83
N ASP A 21 3.23 35.35 7.82
CA ASP A 21 2.38 35.66 6.67
C ASP A 21 0.93 35.88 7.09
N GLY A 22 0.34 36.98 6.64
CA GLY A 22 -1.02 37.38 7.04
C GLY A 22 -1.14 37.95 8.46
N GLY A 23 -0.09 37.89 9.29
CA GLY A 23 -0.09 38.46 10.63
C GLY A 23 -0.07 40.00 10.65
N PRO A 24 -0.36 40.60 11.83
CA PRO A 24 -0.37 42.06 12.02
C PRO A 24 1.02 42.64 12.25
N GLU A 25 1.99 41.80 12.63
CA GLU A 25 3.33 42.23 13.03
C GLU A 25 4.26 42.38 11.82
N LEU A 26 4.86 43.57 11.71
CA LEU A 26 5.91 43.89 10.76
C LEU A 26 7.25 43.94 11.48
N GLY A 27 8.28 43.41 10.83
CA GLY A 27 9.61 43.32 11.41
C GLY A 27 10.70 43.11 10.38
N PHE A 28 11.91 43.03 10.89
CA PHE A 28 13.13 42.84 10.12
C PHE A 28 13.40 41.34 9.90
N LEU A 29 13.42 40.91 8.63
CA LEU A 29 13.67 39.54 8.19
C LEU A 29 15.14 39.38 7.76
N LYS A 30 15.85 38.43 8.39
CA LYS A 30 17.27 38.12 8.08
C LYS A 30 17.49 37.54 6.69
N LYS A 31 16.47 36.94 6.08
CA LYS A 31 16.54 36.31 4.76
C LYS A 31 15.35 36.74 3.93
N THR A 32 15.58 37.00 2.65
CA THR A 32 14.52 37.32 1.69
C THR A 32 13.88 36.04 1.14
N THR A 33 12.55 36.00 1.14
CA THR A 33 11.74 34.92 0.58
C THR A 33 10.86 35.47 -0.55
N PRO A 34 11.43 35.76 -1.73
CA PRO A 34 10.64 36.23 -2.86
C PRO A 34 9.64 35.16 -3.29
N LYS A 35 8.36 35.51 -3.35
CA LYS A 35 7.23 34.61 -3.70
C LYS A 35 7.07 33.37 -2.80
N ALA A 36 7.66 33.37 -1.60
CA ALA A 36 7.54 32.28 -0.62
C ALA A 36 7.07 32.83 0.74
N SER A 37 6.75 31.94 1.67
CA SER A 37 6.34 32.32 3.03
C SER A 37 7.48 32.98 3.81
N ASN A 38 7.16 33.94 4.68
CA ASN A 38 8.14 34.56 5.61
C ASN A 38 8.51 33.63 6.78
N ILE A 39 7.72 32.57 7.00
CA ILE A 39 8.04 31.52 7.97
C ILE A 39 9.05 30.55 7.33
N ILE A 40 10.30 30.61 7.79
CA ILE A 40 11.43 29.77 7.31
C ILE A 40 11.85 28.74 8.38
N GLU A 41 11.06 28.57 9.44
CA GLU A 41 11.26 27.47 10.38
C GLU A 41 10.92 26.15 9.68
N GLN A 42 11.88 25.60 8.96
CA GLN A 42 11.87 24.20 8.62
C GLN A 42 12.05 23.45 9.93
N GLY A 43 11.04 22.67 10.33
CA GLY A 43 11.15 21.83 11.51
C GLY A 43 12.42 20.97 11.43
N THR A 44 13.11 20.82 12.55
CA THR A 44 14.32 20.00 12.64
C THR A 44 14.09 18.65 11.98
N THR A 45 14.91 18.29 11.02
CA THR A 45 14.76 17.02 10.32
C THR A 45 15.04 15.88 11.31
N PRO A 46 14.40 14.71 11.18
CA PRO A 46 14.71 13.58 12.05
C PRO A 46 16.20 13.23 12.05
N ALA A 47 16.89 13.41 10.92
CA ALA A 47 18.33 13.18 10.80
C ALA A 47 19.16 14.16 11.64
N GLU A 48 18.79 15.44 11.70
CA GLU A 48 19.44 16.44 12.56
C GLU A 48 19.23 16.11 14.04
N ILE A 49 17.99 15.76 14.43
CA ILE A 49 17.68 15.34 15.81
C ILE A 49 18.50 14.09 16.19
N PHE A 50 18.61 13.11 15.28
CA PHE A 50 19.42 11.92 15.48
C PHE A 50 20.92 12.24 15.57
N GLY A 51 21.41 13.19 14.78
CA GLY A 51 22.80 13.66 14.85
C GLY A 51 23.12 14.41 16.15
N GLU A 52 22.17 15.18 16.67
CA GLU A 52 22.30 15.82 17.99
C GLU A 52 22.28 14.80 19.14
N MET A 53 21.45 13.75 19.04
CA MET A 53 21.35 12.71 20.07
C MET A 53 22.53 11.72 20.08
N ASP A 54 23.12 11.41 18.91
CA ASP A 54 24.30 10.53 18.79
C ASP A 54 25.43 11.20 17.98
N PRO A 55 26.18 12.15 18.57
CA PRO A 55 27.23 12.90 17.87
C PRO A 55 28.40 12.02 17.38
N TYR A 56 28.64 10.88 18.02
CA TYR A 56 29.73 9.95 17.69
C TYR A 56 29.27 8.80 16.77
N GLY A 57 27.97 8.64 16.54
CA GLY A 57 27.41 7.59 15.67
C GLY A 57 27.51 6.16 16.24
N ILE A 58 27.76 6.02 17.55
CA ILE A 58 27.97 4.71 18.18
C ILE A 58 26.66 3.92 18.21
N ALA A 59 25.56 4.58 18.59
CA ALA A 59 24.26 3.94 18.64
C ALA A 59 23.80 3.54 17.23
N MET A 60 24.00 4.42 16.24
CA MET A 60 23.70 4.11 14.84
C MET A 60 24.46 2.86 14.36
N THR A 61 25.76 2.75 14.68
CA THR A 61 26.59 1.61 14.28
C THR A 61 26.15 0.31 14.95
N ILE A 62 25.85 0.32 16.25
CA ILE A 62 25.39 -0.86 16.98
C ILE A 62 24.06 -1.37 16.40
N ILE A 63 23.12 -0.46 16.13
CA ILE A 63 21.82 -0.83 15.55
C ILE A 63 22.02 -1.45 14.16
N ALA A 64 22.81 -0.81 13.29
CA ALA A 64 23.09 -1.33 11.95
C ALA A 64 23.74 -2.73 12.00
N MET A 65 24.77 -2.92 12.84
CA MET A 65 25.43 -4.22 13.00
C MET A 65 24.49 -5.29 13.57
N SER A 66 23.65 -4.94 14.55
CA SER A 66 22.71 -5.87 15.16
C SER A 66 21.68 -6.41 14.15
N VAL A 67 21.14 -5.53 13.28
CA VAL A 67 20.16 -5.92 12.25
C VAL A 67 20.78 -6.88 11.23
N VAL A 68 22.02 -6.60 10.81
CA VAL A 68 22.77 -7.48 9.90
C VAL A 68 22.98 -8.86 10.53
N PHE A 69 23.43 -8.89 11.79
CA PHE A 69 23.68 -10.14 12.50
C PHE A 69 22.39 -10.96 12.71
N ILE A 70 21.28 -10.32 13.06
CA ILE A 70 19.97 -10.96 13.22
C ILE A 70 19.48 -11.52 11.87
N SER A 71 19.66 -10.78 10.78
CA SER A 71 19.28 -11.24 9.43
C SER A 71 20.04 -12.52 9.04
N LEU A 72 21.37 -12.53 9.22
CA LEU A 72 22.22 -13.69 8.97
C LEU A 72 21.86 -14.87 9.88
N ALA A 73 21.63 -14.61 11.18
CA ALA A 73 21.25 -15.64 12.14
C ALA A 73 19.90 -16.29 11.80
N LEU A 74 18.89 -15.49 11.41
CA LEU A 74 17.61 -16.00 10.95
C LEU A 74 17.76 -16.87 9.70
N LEU A 75 18.53 -16.39 8.72
CA LEU A 75 18.77 -17.12 7.47
C LEU A 75 19.48 -18.45 7.74
N TYR A 76 20.47 -18.45 8.64
CA TYR A 76 21.16 -19.66 9.11
C TYR A 76 20.19 -20.63 9.79
N ILE A 77 19.33 -20.15 10.71
CA ILE A 77 18.33 -20.99 11.39
C ILE A 77 17.36 -21.62 10.38
N LEU A 78 16.91 -20.86 9.37
CA LEU A 78 16.02 -21.36 8.34
C LEU A 78 16.66 -22.48 7.51
N PHE A 79 17.91 -22.31 7.06
CA PHE A 79 18.62 -23.36 6.34
C PHE A 79 18.95 -24.56 7.22
N ASN A 80 19.37 -24.33 8.46
CA ASN A 80 19.67 -25.41 9.39
C ASN A 80 18.42 -26.22 9.75
N ASN A 81 17.25 -25.58 9.84
CA ASN A 81 15.98 -26.27 10.12
C ASN A 81 15.20 -26.64 8.85
N SER A 82 15.76 -26.45 7.66
CA SER A 82 15.07 -26.71 6.39
C SER A 82 14.53 -28.15 6.33
N TYR A 83 15.29 -29.15 6.78
CA TYR A 83 14.84 -30.54 6.83
C TYR A 83 13.59 -30.75 7.73
N LYS A 84 13.52 -30.06 8.88
CA LYS A 84 12.34 -30.07 9.75
C LYS A 84 11.19 -29.36 9.07
N ILE A 85 11.39 -28.16 8.54
CA ILE A 85 10.36 -27.35 7.91
C ILE A 85 9.69 -28.10 6.74
N TYR A 86 10.47 -28.77 5.88
CA TYR A 86 9.93 -29.57 4.77
C TYR A 86 9.15 -30.82 5.26
N SER A 87 9.53 -31.41 6.40
CA SER A 87 8.81 -32.54 6.99
C SER A 87 7.53 -32.15 7.75
N ILE A 88 7.34 -30.85 8.04
CA ILE A 88 6.14 -30.36 8.72
C ILE A 88 4.99 -30.42 7.74
N ASN A 89 4.13 -31.43 7.90
CA ASN A 89 2.83 -31.50 7.26
C ASN A 89 1.91 -30.41 7.83
N LEU A 90 2.06 -29.20 7.31
CA LEU A 90 1.35 -28.00 7.75
C LEU A 90 -0.18 -28.20 7.71
N SER A 91 -0.66 -28.99 6.75
CA SER A 91 -2.05 -29.44 6.61
C SER A 91 -2.54 -30.26 7.82
N ALA A 92 -1.70 -31.07 8.44
CA ALA A 92 -2.07 -31.86 9.64
C ALA A 92 -2.18 -30.96 10.88
N ILE A 93 -1.30 -29.97 11.01
CA ILE A 93 -1.33 -28.99 12.10
C ILE A 93 -2.58 -28.10 12.00
N PHE A 94 -2.91 -27.61 10.80
CA PHE A 94 -4.13 -26.83 10.58
C PHE A 94 -5.41 -27.65 10.77
N LYS A 95 -5.42 -28.94 10.37
CA LYS A 95 -6.55 -29.84 10.63
C LYS A 95 -6.76 -30.05 12.14
N ARG A 96 -5.69 -30.27 12.92
CA ARG A 96 -5.79 -30.40 14.39
C ARG A 96 -6.33 -29.13 15.05
N LYS A 97 -5.90 -27.95 14.60
CA LYS A 97 -6.37 -26.66 15.11
C LYS A 97 -7.85 -26.40 14.76
N LYS A 98 -8.30 -26.80 13.57
CA LYS A 98 -9.72 -26.74 13.16
C LYS A 98 -10.59 -27.73 13.94
N VAL A 99 -10.11 -28.95 14.21
CA VAL A 99 -10.84 -29.95 14.99
C VAL A 99 -11.01 -29.52 16.45
N ALA A 100 -9.97 -28.92 17.06
CA ALA A 100 -10.06 -28.37 18.42
C ALA A 100 -11.12 -27.26 18.51
N LYS A 101 -11.11 -26.31 17.57
CA LYS A 101 -12.09 -25.20 17.52
C LYS A 101 -13.52 -25.67 17.26
N LYS A 102 -13.70 -26.68 16.39
CA LYS A 102 -15.02 -27.28 16.09
C LYS A 102 -15.60 -28.07 17.27
N LYS A 103 -14.76 -28.58 18.17
CA LYS A 103 -15.19 -29.31 19.38
C LYS A 103 -15.79 -28.36 20.43
N GLU A 104 -15.28 -27.14 20.52
CA GLU A 104 -15.79 -26.09 21.42
C GLU A 104 -17.10 -25.47 20.92
N GLU A 105 -17.26 -25.26 19.61
CA GLU A 105 -18.52 -24.74 19.03
C GLU A 105 -19.66 -25.76 19.09
N LYS A 106 -19.38 -27.04 18.86
CA LYS A 106 -20.41 -28.10 18.92
C LYS A 106 -21.00 -28.32 20.30
N ALA A 107 -20.29 -27.98 21.38
CA ALA A 107 -20.79 -28.12 22.73
C ALA A 107 -21.92 -27.13 23.08
N LYS A 108 -22.13 -26.07 22.27
CA LYS A 108 -23.16 -25.05 22.51
C LYS A 108 -24.46 -25.25 21.74
N ILE A 109 -24.53 -26.19 20.79
CA ILE A 109 -25.69 -26.39 19.88
C ILE A 109 -26.42 -27.70 20.20
N SER A 110 -26.43 -28.14 21.46
CA SER A 110 -27.09 -29.38 21.87
C SER A 110 -28.59 -29.21 22.18
N GLU A 111 -29.29 -28.34 21.46
CA GLU A 111 -30.75 -28.49 21.33
C GLU A 111 -30.98 -29.45 20.16
N SER A 112 -31.30 -30.70 20.51
CA SER A 112 -31.46 -31.80 19.56
C SER A 112 -32.69 -31.57 18.69
N ILE A 113 -32.53 -30.85 17.58
CA ILE A 113 -33.55 -30.79 16.52
C ILE A 113 -33.75 -32.22 15.98
N PRO A 114 -34.99 -32.74 15.95
CA PRO A 114 -35.29 -34.05 15.36
C PRO A 114 -34.80 -34.13 13.91
N GLY A 115 -34.29 -35.30 13.51
CA GLY A 115 -33.66 -35.48 12.20
C GLY A 115 -34.62 -35.21 11.03
N GLU A 116 -35.92 -35.42 11.24
CA GLU A 116 -37.00 -35.17 10.29
C GLU A 116 -37.14 -33.68 10.02
N VAL A 117 -37.08 -32.85 11.07
CA VAL A 117 -37.18 -31.39 10.96
C VAL A 117 -35.95 -30.83 10.26
N ALA A 118 -34.76 -31.34 10.60
CA ALA A 118 -33.52 -30.95 9.92
C ALA A 118 -33.52 -31.35 8.43
N ALA A 119 -34.06 -32.53 8.10
CA ALA A 119 -34.20 -32.98 6.71
C ALA A 119 -35.20 -32.12 5.92
N ALA A 120 -36.35 -31.78 6.52
CA ALA A 120 -37.35 -30.90 5.90
C ALA A 120 -36.78 -29.49 5.65
N ILE A 121 -36.04 -28.94 6.62
CA ILE A 121 -35.36 -27.64 6.47
C ILE A 121 -34.31 -27.72 5.35
N ALA A 122 -33.46 -28.73 5.34
CA ALA A 122 -32.45 -28.92 4.29
C ALA A 122 -33.08 -29.05 2.89
N MET A 123 -34.19 -29.78 2.77
CA MET A 123 -34.91 -29.94 1.51
C MET A 123 -35.53 -28.63 1.01
N SER A 124 -36.12 -27.83 1.92
CA SER A 124 -36.68 -26.51 1.57
C SER A 124 -35.59 -25.55 1.06
N LEU A 125 -34.43 -25.50 1.71
CA LEU A 125 -33.30 -24.68 1.29
C LEU A 125 -32.73 -25.12 -0.06
N TYR A 126 -32.63 -26.43 -0.31
CA TYR A 126 -32.16 -26.97 -1.57
C TYR A 126 -33.08 -26.58 -2.73
N GLN A 127 -34.40 -26.73 -2.57
CA GLN A 127 -35.38 -26.35 -3.60
C GLN A 127 -35.38 -24.84 -3.86
N TYR A 128 -35.25 -24.03 -2.81
CA TYR A 128 -35.16 -22.57 -2.95
C TYR A 128 -33.91 -22.14 -3.74
N GLN A 129 -32.75 -22.73 -3.45
CA GLN A 129 -31.51 -22.42 -4.18
C GLN A 129 -31.59 -22.86 -5.64
N ALA A 130 -32.15 -24.04 -5.92
CA ALA A 130 -32.32 -24.53 -7.28
C ALA A 130 -33.18 -23.58 -8.14
N GLN A 131 -34.24 -22.99 -7.56
CA GLN A 131 -35.12 -22.06 -8.27
C GLN A 131 -34.44 -20.71 -8.62
N ILE A 132 -33.41 -20.29 -7.88
CA ILE A 132 -32.72 -19.02 -8.14
C ILE A 132 -31.83 -19.11 -9.39
N HIS A 133 -31.39 -20.31 -9.77
CA HIS A 133 -30.34 -20.50 -10.78
C HIS A 133 -30.84 -20.63 -12.23
N ASP A 134 -32.15 -20.75 -12.47
CA ASP A 134 -32.70 -21.07 -13.81
C ASP A 134 -33.25 -19.86 -14.61
N VAL A 135 -32.94 -18.61 -14.22
CA VAL A 135 -33.38 -17.42 -14.96
C VAL A 135 -32.24 -16.81 -15.77
N GLU A 136 -31.75 -17.54 -16.77
CA GLU A 136 -30.79 -16.99 -17.74
C GLU A 136 -31.53 -16.29 -18.89
N LYS A 137 -31.37 -14.96 -19.02
CA LYS A 137 -31.80 -14.20 -20.20
C LYS A 137 -30.80 -14.43 -21.35
N ALA A 138 -31.11 -15.34 -22.27
CA ALA A 138 -30.29 -15.59 -23.44
C ALA A 138 -30.34 -14.43 -24.46
N VAL A 139 -29.41 -13.48 -24.37
CA VAL A 139 -29.16 -12.46 -25.42
C VAL A 139 -27.76 -12.64 -25.98
N LEU A 140 -27.66 -13.31 -27.14
CA LEU A 140 -26.39 -13.52 -27.85
C LEU A 140 -26.08 -12.30 -28.74
N THR A 141 -25.10 -11.48 -28.36
CA THR A 141 -24.62 -10.36 -29.20
C THR A 141 -23.33 -10.76 -29.93
N ILE A 142 -23.44 -11.14 -31.20
CA ILE A 142 -22.29 -11.52 -32.04
C ILE A 142 -21.74 -10.28 -32.75
N ARG A 143 -20.51 -9.85 -32.43
CA ARG A 143 -19.82 -8.73 -33.08
C ARG A 143 -18.95 -9.26 -34.24
N ARG A 144 -19.31 -8.95 -35.49
CA ARG A 144 -18.48 -9.31 -36.66
C ARG A 144 -17.25 -8.39 -36.74
N VAL A 145 -16.06 -8.97 -36.83
CA VAL A 145 -14.80 -8.23 -37.01
C VAL A 145 -14.47 -8.18 -38.50
N SER A 146 -14.47 -6.99 -39.11
CA SER A 146 -14.01 -6.81 -40.49
C SER A 146 -12.49 -6.82 -40.54
N ARG A 147 -11.88 -7.80 -41.22
CA ARG A 147 -10.43 -7.83 -41.48
C ARG A 147 -10.10 -6.95 -42.68
N THR A 148 -10.11 -5.64 -42.51
CA THR A 148 -9.58 -4.71 -43.53
C THR A 148 -8.05 -4.72 -43.41
N TYR A 149 -7.36 -5.15 -44.47
CA TYR A 149 -5.90 -5.16 -44.50
C TYR A 149 -5.35 -3.74 -44.34
N SER A 150 -4.37 -3.57 -43.44
CA SER A 150 -3.67 -2.28 -43.28
C SER A 150 -2.60 -2.11 -44.38
N PRO A 151 -2.53 -0.94 -45.03
CA PRO A 151 -1.58 -0.68 -46.11
C PRO A 151 -0.12 -0.61 -45.64
N TRP A 152 0.14 -0.58 -44.33
CA TRP A 152 1.50 -0.48 -43.76
C TRP A 152 2.36 -1.74 -44.00
N SER A 153 1.76 -2.90 -44.26
CA SER A 153 2.49 -4.16 -44.46
C SER A 153 1.93 -4.95 -45.64
N SER A 154 1.75 -4.30 -46.80
CA SER A 154 1.35 -5.02 -48.02
C SER A 154 2.58 -5.39 -48.86
N LYS A 155 2.77 -6.70 -49.08
CA LYS A 155 3.89 -7.26 -49.87
C LYS A 155 3.96 -6.75 -51.31
N ILE A 156 2.88 -6.13 -51.81
CA ILE A 156 2.79 -5.57 -53.17
C ILE A 156 3.78 -4.42 -53.42
N TYR A 157 4.20 -3.69 -52.39
CA TYR A 157 5.14 -2.57 -52.55
C TYR A 157 6.62 -3.00 -52.45
N GLY A 158 6.91 -4.27 -52.11
CA GLY A 158 8.28 -4.76 -51.90
C GLY A 158 8.97 -5.36 -53.13
N LEU A 159 8.32 -5.36 -54.30
CA LEU A 159 8.86 -5.98 -55.52
C LEU A 159 9.53 -4.92 -56.40
N ASN A 160 10.86 -4.81 -56.33
CA ASN A 160 11.65 -4.00 -57.26
C ASN A 160 11.71 -4.64 -58.65
N LYS A 161 11.52 -3.85 -59.71
CA LYS A 161 11.73 -4.30 -61.10
C LYS A 161 13.24 -4.38 -61.38
N PRO A 162 13.75 -5.43 -62.07
CA PRO A 162 15.16 -5.48 -62.45
C PRO A 162 15.50 -4.40 -63.49
N PRO A 163 16.69 -3.80 -63.43
CA PRO A 163 17.13 -2.77 -64.38
C PRO A 163 17.40 -3.37 -65.77
N ARG A 164 17.20 -2.55 -66.80
CA ARG A 164 17.36 -2.88 -68.22
C ARG A 164 18.79 -2.73 -68.69
#